data_AF-C8XJS2-F1
#
_entry.id   AF-C8XJS2-F1
#
_cell.length_a   1.000
_cell.length_b   1.000
_cell.length_c   1.000
_cell.angle_alpha   90.00
_cell.angle_beta   90.00
_cell.angle_gamma   90.00
#
_symmetry.space_group_name_H-M   'P 1'
#
loop_
_entity.id
_entity.type
_entity.pdbx_description
1 polymer ?
#
loop_
_entity_poly.entity_id
_entity_poly.type
_entity_poly.pdbx_seq_one_letter_code
_entity_poly.pdbx_strand_id
1 'polypeptide(L)'
;MSTVLSISGSPQPVSSTHALLTHVNRRIAGAGHTVTILPVRTLPAAPLLVGDLTHPAIIEAIAAVRAADALVVATPVYQSAYSGLLKVFLDLLPQFALRGKTVLPLATGGSSAHVLAVDYALRPVLSALGAAHVTPGWFVPSAHIRVFPDGGVLLDAASLAPIAQVTDEFLATIATARAGSLPLRVDAAAGPRVRPVAGADDLAVHRVDPSDPRLRPLLTDLVVEYGTRYGRESANTELTEVAASDFAEPDGTFLLLVENGETVAGGALRRYDHDTAEVKRVWTAHGHRRRGLARRVMAELEAAAHQLGYRRIHLTTGPRQPEARQLYLATGYTPRFDLTADPESIGPLPFGKELVPGAGLAPWPAPRAASPVAPRKDRPLTRQPDYALGPEDRRQVHSRAVNGIPA
;
A
#
# COMPACT_ATOMS: atom_id res chain seq x y z
N MET A 1 -25.31 -1.28 15.16
CA MET A 1 -24.27 -0.69 16.02
C MET A 1 -22.93 -1.29 15.66
N SER A 2 -21.96 -0.47 15.22
CA SER A 2 -20.61 -0.90 14.85
C SER A 2 -19.59 -0.47 15.91
N THR A 3 -18.49 -1.21 16.02
CA THR A 3 -17.31 -0.84 16.83
C THR A 3 -16.30 -0.11 15.95
N VAL A 4 -15.95 1.12 16.32
CA VAL A 4 -15.00 1.97 15.61
C VAL A 4 -13.74 2.17 16.45
N LEU A 5 -12.57 1.89 15.87
CA LEU A 5 -11.29 2.18 16.50
C LEU A 5 -10.65 3.43 15.88
N SER A 6 -10.41 4.42 16.71
CA SER A 6 -9.74 5.67 16.31
C SER A 6 -8.27 5.63 16.73
N ILE A 7 -7.36 5.63 15.76
CA ILE A 7 -5.91 5.56 15.97
C ILE A 7 -5.31 6.97 15.86
N SER A 8 -4.68 7.42 16.95
CA SER A 8 -3.94 8.69 16.99
C SER A 8 -2.44 8.46 16.83
N GLY A 9 -1.89 8.90 15.70
CA GLY A 9 -0.48 8.76 15.32
C GLY A 9 0.46 9.85 15.89
N SER A 10 -0.03 10.79 16.69
CA SER A 10 0.81 11.87 17.20
C SER A 10 1.75 11.39 18.32
N PRO A 11 3.05 11.75 18.29
CA PRO A 11 3.97 11.45 19.39
C PRO A 11 3.79 12.40 20.59
N GLN A 12 3.03 13.49 20.44
CA GLN A 12 2.89 14.52 21.47
C GLN A 12 1.76 14.21 22.45
N PRO A 13 1.93 14.49 23.76
CA PRO A 13 0.88 14.30 24.77
C PRO A 13 -0.30 15.26 24.58
N VAL A 14 -0.02 16.51 24.18
CA VAL A 14 -1.02 17.48 23.73
C VAL A 14 -0.92 17.56 22.21
N SER A 15 -2.00 17.21 21.52
CA SER A 15 -1.97 17.02 20.07
C SER A 15 -3.23 17.51 19.40
N SER A 16 -3.10 18.40 18.41
CA SER A 16 -4.20 18.79 17.52
C SER A 16 -4.79 17.59 16.78
N THR A 17 -3.96 16.60 16.43
CA THR A 17 -4.43 15.34 15.81
C THR A 17 -5.34 14.55 16.76
N HIS A 18 -4.93 14.42 18.03
CA HIS A 18 -5.74 13.73 19.03
C HIS A 18 -7.04 14.49 19.32
N ALA A 19 -6.96 15.82 19.40
CA ALA A 19 -8.13 16.69 19.57
C ALA A 19 -9.12 16.57 18.39
N LEU A 20 -8.63 16.54 17.15
CA LEU A 20 -9.46 16.30 15.96
C LEU A 20 -10.19 14.95 16.06
N LEU A 21 -9.49 13.89 16.46
CA LEU A 21 -10.13 12.59 16.70
C LEU A 21 -11.22 12.66 17.75
N THR A 22 -10.99 13.33 18.88
CA THR A 22 -12.03 13.51 19.91
C THR A 22 -13.27 14.22 19.36
N HIS A 23 -13.10 15.22 18.47
CA HIS A 23 -14.23 15.85 17.79
C HIS A 23 -14.98 14.87 16.88
N VAL A 24 -14.28 14.16 16.00
CA VAL A 24 -14.88 13.18 15.08
C VAL A 24 -15.58 12.04 15.83
N ASN A 25 -14.97 11.55 16.91
CA ASN A 25 -15.51 10.46 17.73
C ASN A 25 -16.81 10.83 18.42
N ARG A 26 -17.00 12.08 18.82
CA ARG A 26 -18.30 12.54 19.38
C ARG A 26 -19.42 12.41 18.36
N ARG A 27 -19.16 12.73 17.09
CA ARG A 27 -20.12 12.58 16.00
C ARG A 27 -20.43 11.11 15.73
N ILE A 28 -19.39 10.27 15.66
CA ILE A 28 -19.54 8.81 15.46
C ILE A 28 -20.32 8.16 16.62
N ALA A 29 -20.01 8.53 17.87
CA ALA A 29 -20.73 8.04 19.04
C ALA A 29 -22.18 8.54 19.05
N GLY A 30 -22.43 9.80 18.67
CA GLY A 30 -23.77 10.37 18.52
C GLY A 30 -24.62 9.65 17.46
N ALA A 31 -23.99 9.01 16.46
CA ALA A 31 -24.65 8.15 15.48
C ALA A 31 -24.94 6.72 16.01
N GLY A 32 -24.70 6.44 17.30
CA GLY A 32 -25.00 5.15 17.94
C GLY A 32 -23.96 4.07 17.65
N HIS A 33 -22.69 4.44 17.49
CA HIS A 33 -21.57 3.50 17.36
C HIS A 33 -20.69 3.52 18.61
N THR A 34 -20.05 2.39 18.91
CA THR A 34 -19.09 2.30 20.00
C THR A 34 -17.74 2.78 19.48
N VAL A 35 -17.09 3.71 20.18
CA VAL A 35 -15.80 4.27 19.75
C VAL A 35 -14.74 4.04 20.84
N THR A 36 -13.60 3.49 20.43
CA THR A 36 -12.41 3.39 21.28
C THR A 36 -11.26 4.14 20.63
N ILE A 37 -10.40 4.78 21.43
CA ILE A 37 -9.22 5.47 20.93
C ILE A 37 -7.96 4.67 21.30
N LEU A 38 -7.07 4.49 20.33
CA LEU A 38 -5.70 4.02 20.52
C LEU A 38 -4.72 5.16 20.21
N PRO A 39 -4.20 5.86 21.22
CA PRO A 39 -3.07 6.77 21.03
C PRO A 39 -1.78 5.94 20.92
N VAL A 40 -1.17 5.87 19.75
CA VAL A 40 0.01 5.01 19.52
C VAL A 40 1.16 5.35 20.48
N ARG A 41 1.27 6.62 20.90
CA ARG A 41 2.26 7.09 21.88
C ARG A 41 2.17 6.42 23.26
N THR A 42 1.06 5.79 23.61
CA THR A 42 0.91 5.08 24.89
C THR A 42 1.41 3.64 24.82
N LEU A 43 1.76 3.15 23.62
CA LEU A 43 2.39 1.85 23.47
C LEU A 43 3.86 1.91 23.93
N PRO A 44 4.39 0.82 24.50
CA PRO A 44 5.76 0.77 24.97
C PRO A 44 6.73 0.87 23.79
N ALA A 45 7.64 1.86 23.86
CA ALA A 45 8.49 2.23 22.73
C ALA A 45 9.42 1.10 22.26
N ALA A 46 10.05 0.36 23.18
CA ALA A 46 10.97 -0.71 22.82
C ALA A 46 10.26 -1.85 22.05
N PRO A 47 9.16 -2.45 22.55
CA PRO A 47 8.37 -3.42 21.80
C PRO A 47 7.87 -2.91 20.45
N LEU A 48 7.45 -1.65 20.39
CA LEU A 48 6.96 -1.03 19.16
C LEU A 48 8.06 -0.97 18.09
N LEU A 49 9.26 -0.52 18.45
CA LEU A 49 10.38 -0.33 17.53
C LEU A 49 11.03 -1.63 17.05
N VAL A 50 11.13 -2.65 17.92
CA VAL A 50 11.72 -3.95 17.55
C VAL A 50 10.71 -4.92 16.93
N GLY A 51 9.43 -4.56 16.95
CA GLY A 51 8.34 -5.39 16.48
C GLY A 51 8.07 -6.63 17.34
N ASP A 52 8.10 -6.46 18.67
CA ASP A 52 7.80 -7.54 19.60
C ASP A 52 6.28 -7.80 19.67
N LEU A 53 5.85 -8.78 18.88
CA LEU A 53 4.46 -9.25 18.83
C LEU A 53 4.05 -10.09 20.06
N THR A 54 4.96 -10.35 21.00
CA THR A 54 4.67 -11.09 22.23
C THR A 54 4.33 -10.19 23.41
N HIS A 55 4.61 -8.88 23.31
CA HIS A 55 4.35 -7.93 24.38
C HIS A 55 2.83 -7.70 24.58
N PRO A 56 2.28 -7.77 25.81
CA PRO A 56 0.83 -7.69 26.07
C PRO A 56 0.14 -6.46 25.47
N ALA A 57 0.75 -5.28 25.63
CA ALA A 57 0.20 -4.03 25.06
C ALA A 57 0.15 -4.03 23.52
N ILE A 58 1.10 -4.69 22.84
CA ILE A 58 1.11 -4.81 21.37
C ILE A 58 0.02 -5.81 20.95
N ILE A 59 -0.10 -6.93 21.64
CA ILE A 59 -1.16 -7.92 21.41
C ILE A 59 -2.54 -7.27 21.55
N GLU A 60 -2.77 -6.48 22.60
CA GLU A 60 -4.02 -5.78 22.85
C GLU A 60 -4.33 -4.77 21.74
N ALA A 61 -3.35 -3.96 21.32
CA ALA A 61 -3.51 -2.98 20.25
C ALA A 61 -3.86 -3.64 18.91
N ILE A 62 -3.19 -4.75 18.55
CA ILE A 62 -3.50 -5.51 17.34
C ILE A 62 -4.88 -6.18 17.46
N ALA A 63 -5.24 -6.68 18.63
CA ALA A 63 -6.56 -7.25 18.90
C ALA A 63 -7.68 -6.21 18.74
N ALA A 64 -7.45 -4.96 19.17
CA ALA A 64 -8.38 -3.86 18.98
C ALA A 64 -8.60 -3.55 17.49
N VAL A 65 -7.52 -3.52 16.68
CA VAL A 65 -7.64 -3.35 15.21
C VAL A 65 -8.44 -4.50 14.61
N ARG A 66 -8.18 -5.74 15.03
CA ARG A 66 -8.90 -6.92 14.55
C ARG A 66 -10.40 -6.85 14.87
N ALA A 67 -10.75 -6.44 16.10
CA ALA A 67 -12.12 -6.41 16.60
C ALA A 67 -12.98 -5.26 16.05
N ALA A 68 -12.36 -4.19 15.54
CA ALA A 68 -13.08 -3.04 15.01
C ALA A 68 -13.77 -3.36 13.67
N ASP A 69 -15.00 -2.87 13.48
CA ASP A 69 -15.70 -2.93 12.18
C ASP A 69 -15.18 -1.85 11.22
N ALA A 70 -14.76 -0.70 11.79
CA ALA A 70 -14.26 0.44 11.04
C ALA A 70 -13.18 1.18 11.83
N LEU A 71 -12.35 1.96 11.13
CA LEU A 71 -11.26 2.70 11.73
C LEU A 71 -11.28 4.18 11.32
N VAL A 72 -10.89 5.05 12.25
CA VAL A 72 -10.45 6.41 11.92
C VAL A 72 -8.96 6.48 12.19
N VAL A 73 -8.14 6.78 11.18
CA VAL A 73 -6.68 6.83 11.32
C VAL A 73 -6.23 8.27 11.15
N ALA A 74 -5.78 8.90 12.25
CA ALA A 74 -5.35 10.29 12.23
C ALA A 74 -3.86 10.44 12.55
N THR A 75 -3.18 11.31 11.82
CA THR A 75 -1.74 11.56 12.00
C THR A 75 -1.38 13.03 11.85
N PRO A 76 -0.41 13.57 12.60
CA PRO A 76 0.23 14.80 12.18
C PRO A 76 1.08 14.55 10.94
N VAL A 77 1.28 15.58 10.11
CA VAL A 77 2.22 15.55 8.99
C VAL A 77 3.63 15.81 9.50
N TYR A 78 4.51 14.83 9.32
CA TYR A 78 5.94 14.90 9.61
C TYR A 78 6.68 14.55 8.32
N GLN A 79 7.57 15.42 7.84
CA GLN A 79 8.31 15.24 6.58
C GLN A 79 7.39 14.89 5.38
N SER A 80 6.32 15.69 5.18
CA SER A 80 5.34 15.54 4.08
C SER A 80 4.54 14.23 4.06
N ALA A 81 4.60 13.43 5.13
CA ALA A 81 3.88 12.17 5.26
C ALA A 81 3.27 12.00 6.65
N TYR A 82 2.64 10.85 6.90
CA TYR A 82 2.23 10.43 8.24
C TYR A 82 3.44 10.34 9.19
N SER A 83 3.18 10.31 10.50
CA SER A 83 4.25 10.22 11.49
C SER A 83 4.94 8.85 11.43
N GLY A 84 6.25 8.84 11.72
CA GLY A 84 6.99 7.60 11.89
C GLY A 84 6.40 6.73 13.01
N LEU A 85 5.87 7.34 14.07
CA LEU A 85 5.20 6.64 15.17
C LEU A 85 3.98 5.84 14.68
N LEU A 86 3.12 6.45 13.86
CA LEU A 86 2.00 5.74 13.26
C LEU A 86 2.51 4.58 12.39
N LYS A 87 3.52 4.86 11.56
CA LYS A 87 4.04 3.85 10.62
C LYS A 87 4.61 2.63 11.32
N VAL A 88 5.40 2.82 12.37
CA VAL A 88 5.98 1.70 13.14
C VAL A 88 4.86 0.83 13.72
N PHE A 89 3.76 1.43 14.22
CA PHE A 89 2.60 0.64 14.64
C PHE A 89 1.93 -0.11 13.49
N LEU A 90 1.70 0.56 12.36
CA LEU A 90 1.09 -0.06 11.18
C LEU A 90 1.93 -1.22 10.64
N ASP A 91 3.26 -1.17 10.79
CA ASP A 91 4.18 -2.24 10.39
C ASP A 91 4.10 -3.51 11.25
N LEU A 92 3.48 -3.43 12.43
CA LEU A 92 3.21 -4.61 13.27
C LEU A 92 1.92 -5.33 12.86
N LEU A 93 1.08 -4.69 12.05
CA LEU A 93 -0.18 -5.28 11.62
C LEU A 93 0.06 -6.38 10.57
N PRO A 94 -0.71 -7.47 10.62
CA PRO A 94 -0.70 -8.45 9.53
C PRO A 94 -1.01 -7.83 8.17
N GLN A 95 -0.52 -8.44 7.09
CA GLN A 95 -0.60 -7.93 5.71
C GLN A 95 -2.00 -7.45 5.28
N PHE A 96 -3.07 -8.08 5.77
CA PHE A 96 -4.46 -7.72 5.44
C PHE A 96 -5.29 -7.39 6.68
N ALA A 97 -4.68 -6.77 7.69
CA ALA A 97 -5.33 -6.47 8.96
C ALA A 97 -6.60 -5.61 8.84
N LEU A 98 -6.75 -4.85 7.75
CA LEU A 98 -7.90 -3.97 7.50
C LEU A 98 -8.94 -4.58 6.55
N ARG A 99 -8.81 -5.87 6.19
CA ARG A 99 -9.76 -6.54 5.30
C ARG A 99 -11.19 -6.45 5.81
N GLY A 100 -12.09 -6.04 4.92
CA GLY A 100 -13.52 -5.88 5.21
C GLY A 100 -13.86 -4.64 6.04
N LYS A 101 -12.87 -3.82 6.41
CA LYS A 101 -13.08 -2.64 7.27
C LYS A 101 -13.18 -1.37 6.44
N THR A 102 -14.06 -0.47 6.87
CA THR A 102 -14.13 0.91 6.37
C THR A 102 -13.15 1.77 7.15
N VAL A 103 -12.38 2.62 6.47
CA VAL A 103 -11.32 3.43 7.08
C VAL A 103 -11.42 4.90 6.66
N LEU A 104 -11.47 5.82 7.64
CA LEU A 104 -11.41 7.26 7.45
C LEU A 104 -9.99 7.78 7.74
N PRO A 105 -9.22 8.22 6.73
CA PRO A 105 -7.91 8.83 6.94
C PRO A 105 -8.02 10.33 7.24
N LEU A 106 -7.34 10.78 8.30
CA LEU A 106 -7.26 12.20 8.68
C LEU A 106 -5.81 12.62 8.88
N ALA A 107 -5.50 13.86 8.53
CA ALA A 107 -4.19 14.45 8.82
C ALA A 107 -4.31 15.85 9.41
N THR A 108 -3.32 16.23 10.23
CA THR A 108 -3.17 17.61 10.70
C THR A 108 -1.77 18.12 10.39
N GLY A 109 -1.60 19.39 10.04
CA GLY A 109 -0.26 19.94 9.78
C GLY A 109 -0.18 21.44 9.90
N GLY A 110 1.04 21.97 10.05
CA GLY A 110 1.26 23.42 10.18
C GLY A 110 1.03 24.22 8.90
N SER A 111 1.01 23.56 7.74
CA SER A 111 0.84 24.20 6.42
C SER A 111 -0.04 23.35 5.50
N SER A 112 -0.90 24.01 4.72
CA SER A 112 -1.74 23.40 3.69
C SER A 112 -0.96 22.86 2.49
N ALA A 113 0.34 23.17 2.37
CA ALA A 113 1.21 22.57 1.36
C ALA A 113 1.26 21.03 1.42
N HIS A 114 0.88 20.45 2.56
CA HIS A 114 0.90 19.00 2.78
C HIS A 114 -0.47 18.33 2.74
N VAL A 115 -1.51 18.99 2.21
CA VAL A 115 -2.86 18.40 2.08
C VAL A 115 -2.82 17.03 1.39
N LEU A 116 -1.96 16.90 0.38
CA LEU A 116 -1.76 15.67 -0.39
C LEU A 116 -1.16 14.51 0.42
N ALA A 117 -0.64 14.73 1.63
CA ALA A 117 -0.14 13.65 2.49
C ALA A 117 -1.25 12.63 2.86
N VAL A 118 -2.52 13.06 2.86
CA VAL A 118 -3.66 12.16 3.08
C VAL A 118 -3.75 11.13 1.95
N ASP A 119 -3.78 11.60 0.70
CA ASP A 119 -4.04 10.73 -0.46
C ASP A 119 -2.80 10.05 -1.03
N TYR A 120 -1.61 10.64 -0.88
CA TYR A 120 -0.36 10.12 -1.46
C TYR A 120 0.55 9.40 -0.46
N ALA A 121 0.35 9.59 0.85
CA ALA A 121 1.10 8.86 1.86
C ALA A 121 0.18 7.93 2.67
N LEU A 122 -0.83 8.48 3.36
CA LEU A 122 -1.64 7.70 4.30
C LEU A 122 -2.56 6.69 3.61
N ARG A 123 -3.36 7.12 2.63
CA ARG A 123 -4.28 6.25 1.89
C ARG A 123 -3.58 5.01 1.29
N PRO A 124 -2.42 5.11 0.60
CA PRO A 124 -1.73 3.94 0.05
C PRO A 124 -1.38 2.88 1.09
N VAL A 125 -0.93 3.26 2.29
CA VAL A 125 -0.59 2.29 3.34
C VAL A 125 -1.84 1.60 3.87
N LEU A 126 -2.95 2.33 4.04
CA LEU A 126 -4.22 1.76 4.47
C LEU A 126 -4.80 0.79 3.44
N SER A 127 -4.70 1.13 2.15
CA SER A 127 -5.06 0.23 1.05
C SER A 127 -4.17 -1.02 1.01
N ALA A 128 -2.86 -0.87 1.22
CA ALA A 128 -1.93 -1.99 1.27
C ALA A 128 -2.21 -2.96 2.42
N LEU A 129 -2.76 -2.46 3.55
CA LEU A 129 -3.24 -3.27 4.67
C LEU A 129 -4.61 -3.93 4.42
N GLY A 130 -5.16 -3.78 3.22
CA GLY A 130 -6.38 -4.47 2.77
C GLY A 130 -7.69 -3.79 3.13
N ALA A 131 -7.70 -2.50 3.46
CA ALA A 131 -8.95 -1.78 3.74
C ALA A 131 -9.96 -1.95 2.59
N ALA A 132 -11.18 -2.38 2.91
CA ALA A 132 -12.22 -2.61 1.88
C ALA A 132 -12.71 -1.29 1.29
N HIS A 133 -12.88 -0.29 2.15
CA HIS A 133 -13.27 1.06 1.77
C HIS A 133 -12.40 2.06 2.51
N VAL A 134 -11.55 2.79 1.79
CA VAL A 134 -10.88 3.98 2.33
C VAL A 134 -11.68 5.19 1.88
N THR A 135 -12.44 5.80 2.79
CA THR A 135 -13.33 6.92 2.45
C THR A 135 -12.54 8.18 2.10
N PRO A 136 -13.18 9.23 1.57
CA PRO A 136 -12.53 10.54 1.42
C PRO A 136 -11.94 10.97 2.77
N GLY A 137 -10.65 11.33 2.75
CA GLY A 137 -9.95 11.81 3.92
C GLY A 137 -9.91 13.32 3.95
N TRP A 138 -9.45 13.88 5.07
CA TRP A 138 -9.33 15.33 5.19
C TRP A 138 -8.07 15.76 5.93
N PHE A 139 -7.49 16.86 5.47
CA PHE A 139 -6.39 17.55 6.12
C PHE A 139 -6.91 18.78 6.86
N VAL A 140 -6.56 18.91 8.14
CA VAL A 140 -6.90 20.09 8.96
C VAL A 140 -5.63 20.86 9.31
N PRO A 141 -5.51 22.14 8.92
CA PRO A 141 -4.42 22.99 9.41
C PRO A 141 -4.42 23.02 10.94
N SER A 142 -3.27 22.85 11.59
CA SER A 142 -3.19 22.84 13.06
C SER A 142 -3.70 24.14 13.68
N ALA A 143 -3.57 25.27 12.97
CA ALA A 143 -4.11 26.57 13.38
C ALA A 143 -5.65 26.60 13.47
N HIS A 144 -6.34 25.69 12.78
CA HIS A 144 -7.80 25.55 12.81
C HIS A 144 -8.27 24.71 14.00
N ILE A 145 -7.37 24.26 14.88
CA ILE A 145 -7.70 23.39 16.02
C ILE A 145 -7.24 24.08 17.30
N ARG A 146 -8.20 24.55 18.09
CA ARG A 146 -7.94 25.07 19.43
C ARG A 146 -8.34 24.03 20.47
N VAL A 147 -7.39 23.68 21.34
CA VAL A 147 -7.58 22.74 22.46
C VAL A 147 -7.64 23.55 23.74
N PHE A 148 -8.64 23.28 24.57
CA PHE A 148 -8.81 23.91 25.88
C PHE A 148 -8.26 23.01 27.00
N PRO A 149 -7.85 23.60 28.14
CA PRO A 149 -7.28 22.84 29.26
C PRO A 149 -8.21 21.75 29.85
N ASP A 150 -9.53 21.92 29.70
CA ASP A 150 -10.57 20.97 30.12
C ASP A 150 -10.79 19.82 29.12
N GLY A 151 -10.00 19.76 28.03
CA GLY A 151 -10.15 18.79 26.95
C GLY A 151 -11.15 19.19 25.88
N GLY A 152 -11.76 20.39 25.98
CA GLY A 152 -12.59 20.95 24.93
C GLY A 152 -11.81 21.15 23.63
N VAL A 153 -12.48 20.97 22.49
CA VAL A 153 -11.89 21.19 21.16
C VAL A 153 -12.83 22.06 20.34
N LEU A 154 -12.30 23.18 19.85
CA LEU A 154 -12.95 24.05 18.88
C LEU A 154 -12.22 23.95 17.54
N LEU A 155 -12.99 23.64 16.51
CA LEU A 155 -12.53 23.68 15.12
C LEU A 155 -12.93 25.01 14.49
N ASP A 156 -12.05 25.55 13.66
CA ASP A 156 -12.40 26.66 12.78
C ASP A 156 -13.55 26.27 11.84
N ALA A 157 -14.43 27.23 11.53
CA ALA A 157 -15.60 27.02 10.70
C ALA A 157 -15.25 26.44 9.32
N ALA A 158 -14.12 26.86 8.74
CA ALA A 158 -13.65 26.36 7.43
C ALA A 158 -13.26 24.88 7.46
N SER A 159 -12.87 24.34 8.61
CA SER A 159 -12.57 22.92 8.79
C SER A 159 -13.77 22.11 9.29
N LEU A 160 -14.71 22.75 9.99
CA LEU A 160 -15.83 22.07 10.62
C LEU A 160 -16.75 21.39 9.60
N ALA A 161 -17.15 22.11 8.54
CA ALA A 161 -18.07 21.58 7.54
C ALA A 161 -17.46 20.41 6.72
N PRO A 162 -16.23 20.51 6.18
CA PRO A 162 -15.60 19.37 5.50
C PRO A 162 -15.37 18.17 6.41
N ILE A 163 -14.97 18.38 7.68
CA ILE A 163 -14.81 17.28 8.64
C ILE A 163 -16.14 16.59 8.92
N ALA A 164 -17.22 17.34 9.07
CA ALA A 164 -18.55 16.77 9.21
C ALA A 164 -18.93 15.93 7.97
N GLN A 165 -18.69 16.47 6.77
CA GLN A 165 -18.98 15.78 5.52
C GLN A 165 -18.24 14.45 5.39
N VAL A 166 -16.91 14.43 5.52
CA VAL A 166 -16.15 13.17 5.39
C VAL A 166 -16.49 12.16 6.50
N THR A 167 -16.88 12.65 7.68
CA THR A 167 -17.35 11.79 8.78
C THR A 167 -18.72 11.19 8.45
N ASP A 168 -19.64 11.96 7.86
CA ASP A 168 -20.95 11.47 7.45
C ASP A 168 -20.86 10.45 6.31
N GLU A 169 -19.97 10.69 5.34
CA GLU A 169 -19.69 9.72 4.27
C GLU A 169 -19.10 8.42 4.83
N PHE A 170 -18.23 8.51 5.83
CA PHE A 170 -17.72 7.36 6.57
C PHE A 170 -18.83 6.59 7.28
N LEU A 171 -19.73 7.28 7.99
CA LEU A 171 -20.89 6.66 8.66
C LEU A 171 -21.85 6.00 7.66
N ALA A 172 -22.13 6.66 6.53
CA ALA A 172 -22.95 6.09 5.47
C ALA A 172 -22.34 4.82 4.89
N THR A 173 -21.02 4.79 4.69
CA THR A 173 -20.29 3.62 4.20
C THR A 173 -20.30 2.47 5.22
N ILE A 174 -20.21 2.77 6.52
CA ILE A 174 -20.39 1.75 7.57
C ILE A 174 -21.81 1.15 7.51
N ALA A 175 -22.83 1.97 7.28
CA ALA A 175 -24.21 1.51 7.21
C ALA A 175 -24.47 0.61 5.99
N THR A 176 -23.95 0.96 4.81
CA THR A 176 -24.11 0.18 3.58
C THR A 176 -23.34 -1.13 3.61
N ALA A 177 -22.11 -1.14 4.14
CA ALA A 177 -21.31 -2.36 4.31
C ALA A 177 -22.00 -3.40 5.20
N ARG A 178 -22.84 -2.97 6.15
CA ARG A 178 -23.67 -3.89 6.97
C ARG A 178 -24.90 -4.42 6.23
N ALA A 179 -25.49 -3.61 5.33
CA ALA A 179 -26.66 -4.00 4.56
C ALA A 179 -26.31 -5.02 3.46
N GLY A 180 -25.13 -4.88 2.86
CA GLY A 180 -24.57 -5.83 1.89
C GLY A 180 -23.88 -7.02 2.56
N SER A 181 -24.65 -7.90 3.22
CA SER A 181 -24.12 -9.19 3.71
C SER A 181 -23.97 -10.18 2.55
N LEU A 182 -22.96 -9.98 1.70
CA LEU A 182 -22.40 -11.10 0.94
C LEU A 182 -21.76 -12.07 1.97
N PRO A 183 -21.89 -13.39 1.78
CA PRO A 183 -21.48 -14.35 2.79
C PRO A 183 -20.02 -14.17 3.18
N LEU A 184 -19.79 -13.79 4.44
CA LEU A 184 -18.51 -14.01 5.11
C LEU A 184 -18.37 -15.54 5.26
N ARG A 185 -17.72 -16.17 4.28
CA ARG A 185 -17.20 -17.54 4.41
C ARG A 185 -15.84 -17.61 3.73
N VAL A 186 -14.80 -17.36 4.52
CA VAL A 186 -13.76 -18.36 4.79
C VAL A 186 -13.32 -18.14 6.24
N ASP A 187 -13.97 -18.83 7.18
CA ASP A 187 -13.41 -18.98 8.52
C ASP A 187 -12.12 -19.81 8.44
N ALA A 188 -11.17 -19.45 9.31
CA ALA A 188 -9.96 -20.17 9.70
C ALA A 188 -8.73 -20.16 8.76
N ALA A 189 -7.65 -19.55 9.27
CA ALA A 189 -6.22 -19.89 9.08
C ALA A 189 -5.63 -20.00 7.65
N ALA A 190 -6.40 -19.72 6.61
CA ALA A 190 -6.03 -19.87 5.22
C ALA A 190 -6.46 -18.66 4.37
N GLY A 191 -6.17 -17.44 4.83
CA GLY A 191 -5.82 -16.40 3.84
C GLY A 191 -4.73 -16.99 2.93
N PRO A 192 -4.67 -16.68 1.63
CA PRO A 192 -3.64 -17.23 0.76
C PRO A 192 -2.32 -16.97 1.47
N ARG A 193 -1.72 -18.04 1.99
CA ARG A 193 -0.34 -17.96 2.44
C ARG A 193 0.36 -17.60 1.15
N VAL A 194 0.90 -16.39 1.08
CA VAL A 194 2.07 -16.18 0.25
C VAL A 194 3.10 -17.12 0.88
N ARG A 195 3.07 -18.38 0.43
CA ARG A 195 4.29 -19.17 0.42
C ARG A 195 5.30 -18.25 -0.23
N PRO A 196 6.53 -18.13 0.28
CA PRO A 196 7.59 -17.63 -0.57
C PRO A 196 7.54 -18.54 -1.80
N VAL A 197 6.98 -18.05 -2.90
CA VAL A 197 7.06 -18.74 -4.17
C VAL A 197 8.50 -18.50 -4.58
N ALA A 198 9.34 -19.42 -4.12
CA ALA A 198 10.55 -19.75 -4.83
C ALA A 198 10.16 -20.03 -6.28
N GLY A 199 10.65 -19.22 -7.22
CA GLY A 199 10.53 -19.41 -8.67
C GLY A 199 9.11 -19.28 -9.22
N ALA A 200 8.82 -18.21 -9.97
CA ALA A 200 7.62 -18.17 -10.79
C ALA A 200 7.87 -18.98 -12.07
N ASP A 201 7.37 -20.21 -12.13
CA ASP A 201 7.35 -21.01 -13.35
C ASP A 201 6.37 -20.45 -14.42
N ASP A 202 5.52 -19.47 -14.05
CA ASP A 202 4.50 -18.84 -14.91
C ASP A 202 4.78 -17.37 -15.33
N LEU A 203 5.97 -16.83 -15.05
CA LEU A 203 6.33 -15.48 -15.51
C LEU A 203 6.88 -15.52 -16.94
N ALA A 204 6.05 -15.17 -17.92
CA ALA A 204 6.39 -15.13 -19.33
C ALA A 204 6.86 -13.74 -19.77
N VAL A 205 7.86 -13.70 -20.65
CA VAL A 205 8.32 -12.48 -21.33
C VAL A 205 7.74 -12.48 -22.74
N HIS A 206 7.01 -11.43 -23.09
CA HIS A 206 6.44 -11.26 -24.42
C HIS A 206 6.95 -9.98 -25.07
N ARG A 207 7.46 -10.09 -26.30
CA ARG A 207 7.59 -8.97 -27.21
C ARG A 207 6.31 -8.85 -28.02
N VAL A 208 5.79 -7.64 -28.12
CA VAL A 208 4.48 -7.42 -28.70
C VAL A 208 4.51 -6.19 -29.61
N ASP A 209 3.70 -6.26 -30.66
CA ASP A 209 3.43 -5.15 -31.55
C ASP A 209 2.62 -4.07 -30.79
N PRO A 210 2.77 -2.77 -31.12
CA PRO A 210 2.00 -1.70 -30.52
C PRO A 210 0.47 -1.87 -30.56
N SER A 211 -0.05 -2.67 -31.50
CA SER A 211 -1.49 -2.99 -31.61
C SER A 211 -1.96 -4.16 -30.72
N ASP A 212 -1.04 -4.85 -30.02
CA ASP A 212 -1.38 -6.01 -29.20
C ASP A 212 -2.26 -5.62 -28.00
N PRO A 213 -3.42 -6.26 -27.80
CA PRO A 213 -4.35 -5.92 -26.72
C PRO A 213 -3.76 -6.10 -25.31
N ARG A 214 -2.70 -6.92 -25.14
CA ARG A 214 -2.00 -7.12 -23.86
C ARG A 214 -1.23 -5.87 -23.39
N LEU A 215 -1.01 -4.87 -24.26
CA LEU A 215 -0.40 -3.60 -23.90
C LEU A 215 -1.33 -2.66 -23.12
N ARG A 216 -2.64 -2.87 -23.24
CA ARG A 216 -3.64 -1.95 -22.70
C ARG A 216 -3.46 -1.65 -21.20
N PRO A 217 -3.22 -2.63 -20.31
CA PRO A 217 -3.00 -2.35 -18.88
C PRO A 217 -1.81 -1.40 -18.64
N LEU A 218 -0.69 -1.65 -19.33
CA LEU A 218 0.51 -0.81 -19.22
C LEU A 218 0.23 0.62 -19.69
N LEU A 219 -0.39 0.78 -20.86
CA LEU A 219 -0.65 2.11 -21.43
C LEU A 219 -1.67 2.89 -20.61
N THR A 220 -2.74 2.25 -20.17
CA THR A 220 -3.78 2.87 -19.34
C THR A 220 -3.19 3.33 -18.00
N ASP A 221 -2.43 2.47 -17.32
CA ASP A 221 -1.85 2.83 -16.02
C ASP A 221 -0.76 3.91 -16.16
N LEU A 222 0.02 3.92 -17.24
CA LEU A 222 1.00 4.98 -17.50
C LEU A 222 0.36 6.36 -17.71
N VAL A 223 -0.78 6.43 -18.41
CA VAL A 223 -1.54 7.68 -18.57
C VAL A 223 -2.01 8.19 -17.21
N VAL A 224 -2.51 7.30 -16.35
CA VAL A 224 -2.90 7.63 -14.99
C VAL A 224 -1.69 8.09 -14.16
N GLU A 225 -0.57 7.37 -14.24
CA GLU A 225 0.64 7.64 -13.45
C GLU A 225 1.29 8.98 -13.84
N TYR A 226 1.41 9.28 -15.14
CA TYR A 226 1.96 10.56 -15.60
C TYR A 226 1.02 11.74 -15.34
N GLY A 227 -0.27 11.58 -15.64
CA GLY A 227 -1.28 12.62 -15.38
C GLY A 227 -1.35 13.00 -13.89
N THR A 228 -1.20 12.01 -13.02
CA THR A 228 -1.15 12.21 -11.55
C THR A 228 0.12 12.95 -11.11
N ARG A 229 1.30 12.62 -11.65
CA ARG A 229 2.58 13.16 -11.18
C ARG A 229 2.92 14.54 -11.74
N TYR A 230 2.55 14.81 -12.99
CA TYR A 230 3.00 16.01 -13.72
C TYR A 230 1.86 16.89 -14.24
N GLY A 231 0.59 16.48 -14.06
CA GLY A 231 -0.56 17.17 -14.65
C GLY A 231 -0.84 16.69 -16.08
N ARG A 232 -2.07 16.92 -16.57
CA ARG A 232 -2.51 16.42 -17.89
C ARG A 232 -1.89 17.15 -19.08
N GLU A 233 -1.39 18.38 -18.90
CA GLU A 233 -0.79 19.22 -19.94
C GLU A 233 0.64 19.61 -19.54
N SER A 234 1.55 18.63 -19.57
CA SER A 234 2.97 18.86 -19.27
C SER A 234 3.84 18.26 -20.35
N ALA A 235 5.08 18.75 -20.51
CA ALA A 235 6.07 18.13 -21.40
C ALA A 235 6.31 16.63 -21.07
N ASN A 236 6.08 16.22 -19.81
CA ASN A 236 6.13 14.81 -19.37
C ASN A 236 4.89 14.00 -19.77
N THR A 237 3.81 14.67 -20.16
CA THR A 237 2.57 14.10 -20.68
C THR A 237 2.55 14.12 -22.22
N GLU A 238 3.19 15.09 -22.87
CA GLU A 238 3.51 15.06 -24.32
C GLU A 238 4.52 13.95 -24.66
N LEU A 239 5.40 13.56 -23.71
CA LEU A 239 6.27 12.39 -23.81
C LEU A 239 5.50 11.05 -23.98
N THR A 240 4.19 11.03 -23.77
CA THR A 240 3.30 9.88 -24.06
C THR A 240 2.82 9.84 -25.51
N GLU A 241 2.95 10.94 -26.27
CA GLU A 241 2.45 11.13 -27.65
C GLU A 241 3.48 10.74 -28.73
N VAL A 242 4.41 9.83 -28.41
CA VAL A 242 5.23 9.20 -29.45
C VAL A 242 4.37 8.16 -30.16
N ALA A 243 4.27 8.26 -31.49
CA ALA A 243 3.47 7.35 -32.31
C ALA A 243 3.81 5.88 -32.01
N ALA A 244 2.78 5.06 -31.92
CA ALA A 244 2.89 3.61 -31.71
C ALA A 244 3.89 2.96 -32.69
N SER A 245 3.96 3.46 -33.93
CA SER A 245 4.89 3.04 -34.99
C SER A 245 6.37 3.14 -34.61
N ASP A 246 6.77 4.06 -33.72
CA ASP A 246 8.17 4.22 -33.33
C ASP A 246 8.70 3.05 -32.49
N PHE A 247 7.78 2.20 -32.00
CA PHE A 247 8.08 1.02 -31.19
C PHE A 247 7.84 -0.28 -31.96
N ALA A 248 7.56 -0.20 -33.26
CA ALA A 248 7.38 -1.35 -34.12
C ALA A 248 8.72 -1.90 -34.61
N GLU A 249 8.73 -3.18 -34.95
CA GLU A 249 9.87 -3.80 -35.64
C GLU A 249 10.10 -3.13 -37.01
N PRO A 250 11.35 -3.06 -37.51
CA PRO A 250 12.56 -3.70 -36.99
C PRO A 250 13.32 -2.85 -35.94
N ASP A 251 12.90 -1.61 -35.70
CA ASP A 251 13.70 -0.62 -34.97
C ASP A 251 13.34 -0.53 -33.47
N GLY A 252 12.18 -1.08 -33.07
CA GLY A 252 11.69 -1.05 -31.70
C GLY A 252 10.88 -2.29 -31.32
N THR A 253 10.47 -2.34 -30.05
CA THR A 253 9.54 -3.35 -29.54
C THR A 253 8.90 -2.87 -28.25
N PHE A 254 7.66 -3.30 -27.98
CA PHE A 254 7.18 -3.36 -26.60
C PHE A 254 7.58 -4.68 -25.95
N LEU A 255 7.82 -4.63 -24.64
CA LEU A 255 8.13 -5.78 -23.83
C LEU A 255 7.21 -5.86 -22.61
N LEU A 256 6.57 -7.00 -22.42
CA LEU A 256 5.66 -7.28 -21.33
C LEU A 256 6.15 -8.46 -20.50
N LEU A 257 6.03 -8.33 -19.18
CA LEU A 257 6.06 -9.46 -18.25
C LEU A 257 4.62 -9.85 -17.96
N VAL A 258 4.26 -11.09 -18.25
CA VAL A 258 2.92 -11.64 -18.06
C VAL A 258 2.99 -12.76 -17.02
N GLU A 259 2.10 -12.72 -16.05
CA GLU A 259 1.98 -13.74 -14.99
C GLU A 259 0.51 -14.14 -14.91
N ASN A 260 0.21 -15.45 -14.94
CA ASN A 260 -1.18 -15.96 -14.93
C ASN A 260 -2.09 -15.34 -16.01
N GLY A 261 -1.52 -14.99 -17.18
CA GLY A 261 -2.25 -14.34 -18.27
C GLY A 261 -2.48 -12.83 -18.10
N GLU A 262 -1.98 -12.23 -17.01
CA GLU A 262 -2.09 -10.79 -16.73
C GLU A 262 -0.77 -10.07 -16.98
N THR A 263 -0.81 -8.90 -17.62
CA THR A 263 0.37 -8.03 -17.79
C THR A 263 0.73 -7.35 -16.47
N VAL A 264 1.83 -7.77 -15.85
CA VAL A 264 2.24 -7.32 -14.51
C VAL A 264 3.36 -6.27 -14.51
N ALA A 265 4.12 -6.18 -15.60
CA ALA A 265 5.12 -5.14 -15.81
C ALA A 265 5.45 -5.02 -17.30
N GLY A 266 6.15 -3.96 -17.69
CA GLY A 266 6.65 -3.85 -19.06
C GLY A 266 7.41 -2.56 -19.31
N GLY A 267 7.83 -2.42 -20.56
CA GLY A 267 8.51 -1.25 -21.08
C GLY A 267 8.55 -1.26 -22.60
N ALA A 268 9.17 -0.25 -23.17
CA ALA A 268 9.27 -0.10 -24.61
C ALA A 268 10.67 0.31 -25.01
N LEU A 269 11.06 -0.09 -26.21
CA LEU A 269 12.29 0.28 -26.86
C LEU A 269 11.97 0.89 -28.21
N ARG A 270 12.61 2.02 -28.53
CA ARG A 270 12.59 2.61 -29.87
C ARG A 270 14.00 2.97 -30.30
N ARG A 271 14.18 3.25 -31.59
CA ARG A 271 15.42 3.82 -32.09
C ARG A 271 15.65 5.23 -31.58
N TYR A 272 16.88 5.51 -31.12
CA TYR A 272 17.34 6.87 -30.87
C TYR A 272 18.25 7.36 -32.00
N ASP A 273 19.27 6.57 -32.33
CA ASP A 273 20.17 6.78 -33.47
C ASP A 273 20.57 5.43 -34.10
N HIS A 274 21.62 5.37 -34.94
CA HIS A 274 22.08 4.12 -35.56
C HIS A 274 22.59 3.08 -34.55
N ASP A 275 23.18 3.52 -33.44
CA ASP A 275 23.84 2.64 -32.47
C ASP A 275 23.17 2.64 -31.09
N THR A 276 22.16 3.51 -30.88
CA THR A 276 21.51 3.75 -29.60
C THR A 276 20.02 3.47 -29.67
N ALA A 277 19.55 2.67 -28.71
CA ALA A 277 18.13 2.51 -28.41
C ALA A 277 17.69 3.47 -27.30
N GLU A 278 16.47 3.97 -27.36
CA GLU A 278 15.83 4.67 -26.26
C GLU A 278 14.85 3.75 -25.54
N VAL A 279 15.03 3.58 -24.23
CA VAL A 279 14.06 2.91 -23.37
C VAL A 279 13.01 3.92 -22.90
N LYS A 280 11.74 3.56 -23.08
CA LYS A 280 10.56 4.34 -22.70
C LYS A 280 9.56 3.47 -21.93
N ARG A 281 8.61 4.13 -21.26
CA ARG A 281 7.38 3.48 -20.73
C ARG A 281 7.64 2.32 -19.75
N VAL A 282 8.74 2.38 -19.00
CA VAL A 282 9.04 1.38 -17.96
C VAL A 282 8.00 1.50 -16.85
N TRP A 283 7.30 0.40 -16.58
CA TRP A 283 6.17 0.35 -15.68
C TRP A 283 6.08 -0.99 -14.95
N THR A 284 5.45 -0.99 -13.78
CA THR A 284 5.11 -2.19 -13.01
C THR A 284 3.75 -1.97 -12.35
N ALA A 285 2.83 -2.92 -12.57
CA ALA A 285 1.49 -2.92 -12.03
C ALA A 285 1.52 -2.72 -10.51
N HIS A 286 0.61 -1.89 -9.99
CA HIS A 286 0.64 -1.47 -8.58
C HIS A 286 0.68 -2.65 -7.60
N GLY A 287 -0.14 -3.69 -7.83
CA GLY A 287 -0.20 -4.91 -7.03
C GLY A 287 1.02 -5.83 -7.15
N HIS A 288 1.91 -5.59 -8.12
CA HIS A 288 3.08 -6.43 -8.42
C HIS A 288 4.42 -5.72 -8.16
N ARG A 289 4.39 -4.52 -7.55
CA ARG A 289 5.60 -3.76 -7.18
C ARG A 289 6.38 -4.45 -6.06
N ARG A 290 7.64 -4.02 -5.87
CA ARG A 290 8.60 -4.55 -4.87
C ARG A 290 9.02 -6.02 -5.08
N ARG A 291 8.63 -6.63 -6.20
CA ARG A 291 9.02 -8.00 -6.61
C ARG A 291 10.26 -8.08 -7.50
N GLY A 292 10.91 -6.93 -7.76
CA GLY A 292 12.07 -6.85 -8.67
C GLY A 292 11.71 -6.86 -10.16
N LEU A 293 10.42 -6.80 -10.52
CA LEU A 293 9.96 -6.85 -11.92
C LEU A 293 10.53 -5.72 -12.79
N ALA A 294 10.64 -4.50 -12.28
CA ALA A 294 11.24 -3.40 -13.04
C ALA A 294 12.72 -3.67 -13.40
N ARG A 295 13.48 -4.34 -12.51
CA ARG A 295 14.85 -4.78 -12.83
C ARG A 295 14.85 -5.85 -13.92
N ARG A 296 13.87 -6.77 -13.89
CA ARG A 296 13.71 -7.78 -14.94
C ARG A 296 13.35 -7.15 -16.29
N VAL A 297 12.41 -6.20 -16.30
CA VAL A 297 12.06 -5.42 -17.51
C VAL A 297 13.30 -4.76 -18.11
N MET A 298 14.13 -4.09 -17.30
CA MET A 298 15.36 -3.47 -17.80
C MET A 298 16.33 -4.50 -18.40
N ALA A 299 16.54 -5.64 -17.74
CA ALA A 299 17.39 -6.71 -18.27
C ALA A 299 16.90 -7.24 -19.63
N GLU A 300 15.59 -7.44 -19.76
CA GLU A 300 14.98 -7.94 -20.99
C GLU A 300 15.01 -6.90 -22.12
N LEU A 301 14.84 -5.61 -21.80
CA LEU A 301 14.98 -4.51 -22.75
C LEU A 301 16.44 -4.34 -23.21
N GLU A 302 17.42 -4.53 -22.31
CA GLU A 302 18.84 -4.56 -22.67
C GLU A 302 19.16 -5.71 -23.63
N ALA A 303 18.61 -6.91 -23.36
CA ALA A 303 18.76 -8.06 -24.26
C ALA A 303 18.08 -7.82 -25.62
N ALA A 304 16.89 -7.21 -25.62
CA ALA A 304 16.19 -6.85 -26.85
C ALA A 304 16.96 -5.81 -27.66
N ALA A 305 17.49 -4.75 -27.02
CA ALA A 305 18.32 -3.75 -27.66
C ALA A 305 19.52 -4.38 -28.38
N HIS A 306 20.20 -5.31 -27.69
CA HIS A 306 21.35 -6.00 -28.25
C HIS A 306 20.98 -6.88 -29.46
N GLN A 307 19.85 -7.60 -29.40
CA GLN A 307 19.37 -8.42 -30.52
C GLN A 307 18.95 -7.59 -31.73
N LEU A 308 18.49 -6.36 -31.52
CA LEU A 308 18.17 -5.39 -32.57
C LEU A 308 19.42 -4.66 -33.10
N GLY A 309 20.62 -4.99 -32.60
CA GLY A 309 21.89 -4.46 -33.09
C GLY A 309 22.38 -3.18 -32.40
N TYR A 310 21.66 -2.68 -31.40
CA TYR A 310 22.08 -1.49 -30.66
C TYR A 310 23.24 -1.79 -29.71
N ARG A 311 24.11 -0.79 -29.55
CA ARG A 311 25.29 -0.84 -28.66
C ARG A 311 25.11 0.01 -27.41
N ARG A 312 24.16 0.94 -27.41
CA ARG A 312 23.92 1.89 -26.32
C ARG A 312 22.44 1.96 -25.98
N ILE A 313 22.13 2.22 -24.71
CA ILE A 313 20.80 2.62 -24.28
C ILE A 313 20.84 4.05 -23.74
N HIS A 314 19.90 4.85 -24.22
CA HIS A 314 19.50 6.11 -23.62
C HIS A 314 18.14 5.95 -22.94
N LEU A 315 17.93 6.63 -21.82
CA LEU A 315 16.59 6.77 -21.24
C LEU A 315 16.50 8.08 -20.48
N THR A 316 15.27 8.53 -20.24
CA THR A 316 14.99 9.72 -19.44
C THR A 316 13.86 9.41 -18.48
N THR A 317 13.94 9.93 -17.26
CA THR A 317 12.88 9.84 -16.25
C THR A 317 12.51 11.23 -15.75
N GLY A 318 11.27 11.44 -15.33
CA GLY A 318 10.88 12.73 -14.80
C GLY A 318 11.42 12.98 -13.38
N PRO A 319 11.46 14.24 -12.93
CA PRO A 319 12.09 14.62 -11.67
C PRO A 319 11.34 14.14 -10.42
N ARG A 320 10.04 13.82 -10.54
CA ARG A 320 9.18 13.28 -9.48
C ARG A 320 9.10 11.74 -9.49
N GLN A 321 10.14 11.08 -9.99
CA GLN A 321 10.26 9.62 -10.06
C GLN A 321 11.54 9.13 -9.36
N PRO A 322 11.67 9.30 -8.04
CA PRO A 322 12.85 8.88 -7.30
C PRO A 322 13.09 7.36 -7.37
N GLU A 323 12.03 6.55 -7.50
CA GLU A 323 12.14 5.09 -7.64
C GLU A 323 12.80 4.68 -8.96
N ALA A 324 12.46 5.36 -10.06
CA ALA A 324 13.04 5.10 -11.37
C ALA A 324 14.52 5.55 -11.40
N ARG A 325 14.83 6.73 -10.84
CA ARG A 325 16.21 7.20 -10.64
C ARG A 325 17.05 6.16 -9.90
N GLN A 326 16.55 5.62 -8.78
CA GLN A 326 17.26 4.60 -8.00
C GLN A 326 17.41 3.28 -8.78
N LEU A 327 16.38 2.86 -9.52
CA LEU A 327 16.43 1.66 -10.35
C LEU A 327 17.54 1.76 -11.41
N TYR A 328 17.63 2.87 -12.15
CA TYR A 328 18.62 3.03 -13.22
C TYR A 328 20.04 3.07 -12.67
N LEU A 329 20.28 3.81 -11.59
CA LEU A 329 21.56 3.81 -10.89
C LEU A 329 21.96 2.39 -10.43
N ALA A 330 21.02 1.65 -9.83
CA ALA A 330 21.27 0.30 -9.34
C ALA A 330 21.43 -0.76 -10.46
N THR A 331 21.06 -0.45 -11.69
CA THR A 331 21.19 -1.34 -12.87
C THR A 331 22.36 -0.94 -13.78
N GLY A 332 23.22 -0.02 -13.31
CA GLY A 332 24.46 0.34 -13.99
C GLY A 332 24.32 1.43 -15.04
N TYR A 333 23.20 2.17 -15.05
CA TYR A 333 23.07 3.35 -15.91
C TYR A 333 23.83 4.52 -15.32
N THR A 334 24.59 5.21 -16.18
CA THR A 334 25.30 6.43 -15.81
C THR A 334 24.37 7.64 -15.96
N PRO A 335 24.17 8.45 -14.90
CA PRO A 335 23.41 9.69 -15.00
C PRO A 335 24.16 10.70 -15.87
N ARG A 336 23.43 11.46 -16.69
CA ARG A 336 23.97 12.54 -17.53
C ARG A 336 23.53 13.93 -16.99
N PHE A 337 23.33 14.02 -15.69
CA PHE A 337 22.91 15.22 -14.95
C PHE A 337 23.57 15.26 -13.57
N ASP A 338 23.50 16.41 -12.90
CA ASP A 338 24.01 16.59 -11.53
C ASP A 338 23.12 15.87 -10.51
N LEU A 339 23.66 14.87 -9.81
CA LEU A 339 22.93 14.11 -8.79
C LEU A 339 22.67 14.89 -7.50
N THR A 340 23.37 16.01 -7.30
CA THR A 340 23.31 16.82 -6.07
C THR A 340 22.33 17.99 -6.17
N ALA A 341 22.01 18.42 -7.39
CA ALA A 341 21.00 19.43 -7.65
C ALA A 341 19.58 18.90 -7.39
N ASP A 342 18.67 19.82 -7.04
CA ASP A 342 17.24 19.52 -6.91
C ASP A 342 16.70 18.97 -8.24
N PRO A 343 16.19 17.72 -8.30
CA PRO A 343 15.68 17.13 -9.53
C PRO A 343 14.66 18.00 -10.26
N GLU A 344 13.77 18.71 -9.55
CA GLU A 344 12.76 19.56 -10.20
C GLU A 344 13.37 20.79 -10.89
N SER A 345 14.55 21.24 -10.45
CA SER A 345 15.29 22.31 -11.11
C SER A 345 15.96 21.89 -12.43
N ILE A 346 16.16 20.58 -12.62
CA ILE A 346 16.80 19.99 -13.81
C ILE A 346 15.75 19.64 -14.88
N GLY A 347 14.56 19.22 -14.45
CA GLY A 347 13.52 18.72 -15.34
C GLY A 347 13.76 17.24 -15.71
N PRO A 348 13.77 16.86 -17.00
CA PRO A 348 14.02 15.47 -17.39
C PRO A 348 15.42 15.02 -16.95
N LEU A 349 15.51 13.82 -16.37
CA LEU A 349 16.74 13.23 -15.83
C LEU A 349 17.30 12.17 -16.81
N PRO A 350 18.26 12.52 -17.69
CA PRO A 350 18.80 11.61 -18.69
C PRO A 350 19.82 10.61 -18.11
N PHE A 351 19.77 9.38 -18.61
CA PHE A 351 20.72 8.31 -18.31
C PHE A 351 21.25 7.68 -19.60
N GLY A 352 22.44 7.09 -19.52
CA GLY A 352 23.01 6.30 -20.61
C GLY A 352 23.75 5.06 -20.11
N LYS A 353 23.81 4.01 -20.94
CA LYS A 353 24.54 2.78 -20.66
C LYS A 353 25.10 2.19 -21.95
N GLU A 354 26.36 1.77 -21.93
CA GLU A 354 26.96 0.93 -22.97
C GLU A 354 26.52 -0.52 -22.78
N LEU A 355 26.08 -1.17 -23.85
CA LEU A 355 25.72 -2.59 -23.85
C LEU A 355 26.97 -3.41 -24.14
N VAL A 356 27.50 -4.07 -23.10
CA VAL A 356 28.64 -4.97 -23.27
C VAL A 356 28.13 -6.33 -23.78
N PRO A 357 28.66 -6.85 -24.90
CA PRO A 357 28.26 -8.17 -25.42
C PRO A 357 28.46 -9.26 -24.37
N GLY A 358 27.40 -10.02 -24.07
CA GLY A 358 27.44 -11.10 -23.07
C GLY A 358 27.34 -10.66 -21.60
N ALA A 359 27.28 -9.36 -21.30
CA ALA A 359 27.10 -8.84 -19.94
C ALA A 359 25.61 -8.71 -19.55
N GLY A 360 24.79 -9.70 -19.91
CA GLY A 360 23.44 -9.78 -19.36
C GLY A 360 23.51 -9.69 -17.84
N LEU A 361 22.57 -8.96 -17.22
CA LEU A 361 22.38 -9.00 -15.77
C LEU A 361 22.44 -10.47 -15.32
N ALA A 362 23.25 -10.75 -14.29
CA ALA A 362 23.49 -12.10 -13.79
C ALA A 362 22.17 -12.90 -13.74
N PRO A 363 22.20 -14.20 -14.10
CA PRO A 363 21.00 -15.04 -14.05
C PRO A 363 20.34 -14.85 -12.70
N TRP A 364 19.02 -14.65 -12.74
CA TRP A 364 18.22 -14.49 -11.53
C TRP A 364 18.61 -15.58 -10.53
N PRO A 365 19.01 -15.22 -9.29
CA PRO A 365 19.59 -16.20 -8.39
C PRO A 365 18.63 -17.37 -8.22
N ALA A 366 19.13 -18.58 -8.53
CA ALA A 366 18.43 -19.80 -8.20
C ALA A 366 18.13 -19.77 -6.69
N PRO A 367 16.95 -20.26 -6.26
CA PRO A 367 16.57 -20.20 -4.87
C PRO A 367 17.67 -20.81 -4.00
N ARG A 368 18.13 -20.07 -2.98
CA ARG A 368 18.96 -20.66 -1.93
C ARG A 368 18.16 -21.82 -1.33
N ALA A 369 18.69 -23.04 -1.44
CA ALA A 369 18.11 -24.19 -0.76
C ALA A 369 17.91 -23.82 0.71
N ALA A 370 16.68 -23.96 1.19
CA ALA A 370 16.41 -23.81 2.61
C ALA A 370 17.31 -24.77 3.36
N SER A 371 18.18 -24.26 4.25
CA SER A 371 18.91 -25.12 5.17
C SER A 371 17.89 -26.02 5.87
N PRO A 372 18.09 -27.34 5.87
CA PRO A 372 17.12 -28.25 6.48
C PRO A 372 16.96 -27.86 7.94
N VAL A 373 15.76 -27.41 8.30
CA VAL A 373 15.36 -27.24 9.68
C VAL A 373 15.43 -28.62 10.30
N ALA A 374 16.38 -28.84 11.20
CA ALA A 374 16.50 -30.10 11.91
C ALA A 374 15.16 -30.44 12.59
N PRO A 375 14.69 -31.70 12.49
CA PRO A 375 13.43 -32.10 13.11
C PRO A 375 13.50 -31.82 14.61
N ARG A 376 12.52 -31.05 15.10
CA ARG A 376 12.34 -30.86 16.54
C ARG A 376 12.16 -32.23 17.18
N LYS A 377 13.05 -32.60 18.11
CA LYS A 377 12.90 -33.80 18.94
C LYS A 377 11.59 -33.71 19.70
N ASP A 378 10.77 -34.75 19.60
CA ASP A 378 9.53 -34.91 20.33
C ASP A 378 9.78 -34.72 21.84
N ARG A 379 9.16 -33.70 22.42
CA ARG A 379 9.02 -33.60 23.88
C ARG A 379 7.78 -34.40 24.28
N PRO A 380 7.87 -35.31 25.26
CA PRO A 380 6.70 -36.04 25.74
C PRO A 380 5.70 -35.06 26.36
N LEU A 381 4.42 -35.23 26.00
CA LEU A 381 3.29 -34.52 26.58
C LEU A 381 3.22 -34.82 28.09
N THR A 382 3.51 -33.83 28.92
CA THR A 382 3.22 -33.88 30.35
C THR A 382 1.71 -33.85 30.55
N ARG A 383 1.19 -34.81 31.33
CA ARG A 383 -0.23 -34.95 31.68
C ARG A 383 -0.79 -33.63 32.24
N GLN A 384 -1.97 -33.23 31.74
CA GLN A 384 -2.83 -32.22 32.37
C GLN A 384 -3.28 -32.70 33.76
N PRO A 385 -3.45 -31.81 34.76
CA PRO A 385 -4.12 -32.15 36.01
C PRO A 385 -5.64 -32.20 35.82
N ASP A 386 -6.26 -33.23 36.39
CA ASP A 386 -7.70 -33.44 36.48
C ASP A 386 -8.39 -32.31 37.26
N TYR A 387 -9.38 -31.65 36.64
CA TYR A 387 -10.37 -30.85 37.35
C TYR A 387 -11.58 -31.72 37.65
N ALA A 388 -11.72 -32.15 38.90
CA ALA A 388 -12.95 -32.73 39.42
C ALA A 388 -14.02 -31.64 39.60
N LEU A 389 -15.17 -31.79 38.94
CA LEU A 389 -16.36 -30.98 39.17
C LEU A 389 -17.08 -31.47 40.43
N GLY A 390 -17.34 -30.56 41.37
CA GLY A 390 -18.16 -30.81 42.57
C GLY A 390 -19.67 -30.89 42.27
N PRO A 391 -20.48 -31.51 43.14
CA PRO A 391 -21.82 -31.95 42.78
C PRO A 391 -22.91 -30.96 43.18
N GLU A 392 -22.97 -29.77 42.58
CA GLU A 392 -24.14 -28.88 42.72
C GLU A 392 -24.36 -28.08 41.42
N ASP A 393 -24.97 -28.70 40.40
CA ASP A 393 -25.79 -28.00 39.40
C ASP A 393 -26.47 -28.96 38.41
N ARG A 394 -27.18 -29.97 38.95
CA ARG A 394 -28.10 -30.80 38.15
C ARG A 394 -29.51 -30.67 38.70
N ARG A 395 -30.19 -29.57 38.38
CA ARG A 395 -31.65 -29.48 38.31
C ARG A 395 -32.07 -28.14 37.72
N GLN A 396 -32.29 -28.10 36.41
CA GLN A 396 -33.37 -27.38 35.72
C GLN A 396 -33.04 -27.36 34.23
N VAL A 397 -33.52 -28.36 33.48
CA VAL A 397 -34.24 -28.18 32.20
C VAL A 397 -34.95 -29.51 31.93
N HIS A 398 -36.19 -29.63 32.38
CA HIS A 398 -37.17 -30.57 31.84
C HIS A 398 -38.51 -29.85 31.74
N SER A 399 -39.22 -30.13 30.64
CA SER A 399 -40.56 -29.67 30.28
C SER A 399 -40.65 -28.36 29.49
N ARG A 400 -40.65 -28.50 28.16
CA ARG A 400 -41.88 -28.21 27.39
C ARG A 400 -41.91 -29.01 26.10
N ALA A 401 -42.84 -29.96 26.08
CA ALA A 401 -43.34 -30.75 24.96
C ALA A 401 -44.11 -29.81 23.97
N VAL A 402 -43.95 -29.92 22.64
CA VAL A 402 -44.63 -30.83 21.69
C VAL A 402 -45.70 -30.10 20.84
N ASN A 403 -45.75 -30.49 19.56
CA ASN A 403 -46.75 -30.25 18.48
C ASN A 403 -46.66 -28.93 17.68
N GLY A 404 -46.77 -28.92 16.35
CA GLY A 404 -47.10 -29.97 15.38
C GLY A 404 -47.03 -29.45 13.93
N ILE A 405 -46.92 -30.40 12.98
CA ILE A 405 -47.07 -30.21 11.53
C ILE A 405 -48.48 -30.72 11.13
N PRO A 406 -49.20 -30.01 10.25
CA PRO A 406 -49.63 -30.59 8.97
C PRO A 406 -49.55 -29.54 7.82
N ALA A 407 -49.48 -29.84 6.53
CA ALA A 407 -49.32 -31.05 5.71
C ALA A 407 -48.63 -30.61 4.41
#